data_AF-A0ABD0NY11-F1
#
_entry.id   AF-A0ABD0NY11-F1
#
_cell.length_a   1.000
_cell.length_b   1.000
_cell.length_c   1.000
_cell.angle_alpha   90.00
_cell.angle_beta   90.00
_cell.angle_gamma   90.00
#
_symmetry.space_group_name_H-M   'P 1'
#
loop_
_entity.id
_entity.type
_entity.pdbx_description
1 polymer ?
#
loop_
_entity_poly.entity_id
_entity_poly.type
_entity_poly.pdbx_seq_one_letter_code
_entity_poly.pdbx_strand_id
1 'polypeptide(L)' 'GIVSGVLLVTPNNIMFDPHKSDRLVQERGCEEYGIMCPLEEVQSAAMCREITDIRVRELVPP' A
#
# COMPACT_ATOMS: atom_id res chain seq x y z
N GLY A 1 -6.78 9.80 -2.99
CA GLY A 1 -6.18 10.54 -1.86
C GLY A 1 -5.00 9.77 -1.35
N ILE A 2 -4.14 10.39 -0.55
CA ILE A 2 -2.94 9.76 0.01
C ILE A 2 -3.27 9.32 1.44
N VAL A 3 -2.90 8.10 1.82
CA VAL A 3 -3.00 7.60 3.20
C VAL A 3 -1.59 7.29 3.70
N SER A 4 -1.20 7.91 4.81
CA SER A 4 0.08 7.63 5.45
C SER A 4 -0.03 6.44 6.41
N GLY A 5 1.07 5.70 6.60
CA GLY A 5 1.06 4.52 7.46
C GLY A 5 2.44 3.88 7.62
N VAL A 6 2.45 2.73 8.26
CA VAL A 6 3.64 1.89 8.48
C VAL A 6 3.58 0.69 7.54
N LEU A 7 4.62 0.47 6.75
CA LEU A 7 4.81 -0.75 5.98
C LEU A 7 5.68 -1.72 6.78
N LEU A 8 5.12 -2.85 7.18
CA LEU A 8 5.80 -3.94 7.86
C LEU A 8 6.12 -5.03 6.85
N VAL A 9 7.38 -5.48 6.84
CA VAL A 9 7.82 -6.59 5.99
C VAL A 9 8.38 -7.67 6.89
N THR A 10 7.83 -8.86 6.77
CA THR A 10 8.30 -10.08 7.43
C THR A 10 8.63 -11.11 6.33
N PRO A 11 9.34 -12.22 6.64
CA PRO A 11 9.61 -13.26 5.65
C PRO A 11 8.37 -13.89 5.02
N ASN A 12 7.20 -13.79 5.66
CA ASN A 12 5.98 -14.46 5.20
C ASN A 12 4.91 -13.49 4.70
N ASN A 13 4.91 -12.25 5.17
CA ASN A 13 3.88 -11.26 4.87
C ASN A 13 4.46 -9.87 4.69
N ILE A 14 3.85 -9.11 3.77
CA ILE A 14 3.91 -7.66 3.71
C ILE A 14 2.59 -7.10 4.25
N MET A 15 2.68 -6.09 5.11
CA MET A 15 1.51 -5.50 5.77
C MET A 15 1.61 -3.98 5.75
N PHE A 16 0.49 -3.31 5.55
CA PHE A 16 0.39 -1.85 5.68
C PHE A 16 -0.63 -1.51 6.77
N ASP A 17 -0.18 -0.79 7.79
CA ASP A 17 -1.00 -0.29 8.90
C ASP A 17 -1.21 1.23 8.74
N PRO A 18 -2.43 1.69 8.38
CA PRO A 18 -2.69 3.09 8.12
C PRO A 18 -2.74 3.92 9.41
N HIS A 19 -2.27 5.17 9.35
CA HIS A 19 -2.36 6.07 10.49
C HIS A 19 -3.80 6.48 10.76
N LYS A 20 -4.31 6.19 11.97
CA LYS A 20 -5.68 6.55 12.41
C LYS A 20 -5.95 8.06 12.45
N SER A 21 -4.91 8.88 12.44
CA SER A 21 -5.03 10.34 12.37
C SER A 21 -5.25 10.87 10.95
N ASP A 22 -5.05 10.04 9.93
CA ASP A 22 -5.27 10.45 8.54
C ASP A 22 -6.77 10.64 8.29
N ARG A 23 -7.13 11.72 7.60
CA ARG A 23 -8.53 12.14 7.42
C ARG A 23 -9.33 11.06 6.69
N LEU A 24 -8.75 10.43 5.68
CA LEU A 24 -9.43 9.38 4.92
C LEU A 24 -9.74 8.15 5.79
N VAL A 25 -8.83 7.82 6.69
CA VAL A 25 -8.98 6.71 7.64
C VAL A 25 -10.05 7.03 8.67
N GLN A 26 -10.12 8.27 9.16
CA GLN A 26 -11.19 8.71 10.06
C GLN A 26 -12.57 8.67 9.40
N GLU A 27 -12.64 9.02 8.10
CA GLU A 27 -13.91 9.06 7.36
C GLU A 27 -14.40 7.66 6.95
N ARG A 28 -13.51 6.69 6.70
CA ARG A 28 -13.87 5.40 6.09
C ARG A 28 -13.48 4.15 6.89
N GLY A 29 -12.80 4.32 8.01
CA GLY A 29 -12.30 3.21 8.81
C GLY A 29 -10.87 2.82 8.45
N CYS A 30 -10.24 2.13 9.40
CA CYS A 30 -8.86 1.64 9.30
C CYS A 30 -8.78 0.39 8.43
N GLU A 31 -9.79 -0.44 8.51
CA GLU A 31 -9.99 -1.69 7.79
C GLU A 31 -10.02 -1.52 6.27
N GLU A 32 -10.46 -0.37 5.78
CA GLU A 32 -10.52 -0.04 4.35
C GLU A 32 -9.12 0.12 3.73
N TYR A 33 -8.15 0.53 4.54
CA TYR A 33 -6.80 0.87 4.09
C TYR A 33 -5.72 -0.07 4.60
N GLY A 34 -6.06 -0.98 5.53
CA GLY A 34 -5.15 -2.01 6.01
C GLY A 34 -4.88 -3.05 4.93
N ILE A 35 -3.61 -3.41 4.73
CA ILE A 35 -3.21 -4.46 3.79
C ILE A 35 -2.47 -5.55 4.56
N MET A 36 -2.80 -6.80 4.27
CA MET A 36 -2.00 -7.96 4.62
C MET A 36 -1.93 -8.84 3.39
N CYS A 37 -0.72 -9.07 2.87
CA CYS A 37 -0.51 -9.89 1.69
C CYS A 37 0.61 -10.89 1.98
N PRO A 38 0.36 -12.20 1.82
CA PRO A 38 1.40 -13.21 1.87
C PRO A 38 2.45 -12.96 0.80
N LEU A 39 3.74 -13.11 1.15
CA LEU A 39 4.82 -12.92 0.17
C LEU A 39 4.79 -13.97 -0.95
N GLU A 40 4.16 -15.12 -0.73
CA GLU A 40 3.94 -16.13 -1.77
C GLU A 40 2.99 -15.67 -2.88
N GLU A 41 2.11 -14.70 -2.61
CA GLU A 41 1.20 -14.12 -3.60
C GLU A 41 1.85 -12.96 -4.38
N VAL A 42 3.02 -12.48 -3.94
CA VAL A 42 3.73 -11.38 -4.60
C VAL A 42 4.52 -11.90 -5.80
N GLN A 43 4.02 -11.60 -7.01
CA GLN A 43 4.64 -12.07 -8.26
C GLN A 43 5.84 -11.22 -8.70
N SER A 44 5.84 -9.92 -8.40
CA SER A 44 6.91 -9.01 -8.80
C SER A 44 6.97 -7.77 -7.92
N ALA A 45 8.14 -7.13 -7.86
CA ALA A 45 8.35 -5.86 -7.19
C ALA A 45 9.31 -4.99 -8.00
N ALA A 46 9.08 -3.68 -8.01
CA ALA A 46 9.92 -2.71 -8.70
C ALA A 46 10.16 -1.48 -7.81
N MET A 47 11.35 -0.90 -7.91
CA MET A 47 11.69 0.33 -7.20
C MET A 47 11.36 1.55 -8.09
N CYS A 48 10.40 2.37 -7.66
CA CYS A 48 10.10 3.64 -8.30
C CYS A 48 10.70 4.79 -7.47
N ARG A 49 11.54 5.62 -8.09
CA ARG A 49 12.24 6.73 -7.39
C ARG A 49 11.38 7.97 -7.22
N GLU A 50 10.40 8.18 -8.08
CA GLU A 50 9.52 9.34 -8.03
C GLU A 50 8.08 8.93 -8.32
N ILE A 51 7.19 9.20 -7.36
CA ILE A 51 5.74 9.08 -7.56
C ILE A 51 5.26 10.43 -8.07
N THR A 52 5.68 10.81 -9.28
CA THR A 52 5.05 11.94 -9.97
C THR A 52 3.70 11.44 -10.46
N ASP A 53 2.63 11.92 -9.83
CA ASP A 53 1.23 11.64 -10.18
C ASP A 53 1.02 11.56 -11.71
N ILE A 54 0.22 10.57 -12.15
CA ILE A 54 -0.34 10.28 -13.51
C ILE A 54 0.04 8.91 -14.13
N ARG A 55 1.21 8.28 -13.87
CA ARG A 55 1.65 7.06 -14.62
C ARG A 55 1.61 5.71 -13.90
N VAL A 56 1.19 5.62 -12.64
CA VAL A 56 0.97 4.31 -11.97
C VAL A 56 -0.11 3.48 -12.68
N ARG A 57 -0.92 4.09 -13.57
CA ARG A 57 -1.88 3.39 -14.43
C ARG A 57 -1.28 2.48 -15.51
N GLU A 58 0.00 2.64 -15.90
CA GLU A 58 0.60 1.88 -17.01
C GLU A 58 1.51 0.72 -16.57
N LEU A 59 1.79 0.61 -15.26
CA LEU A 59 2.72 -0.40 -14.73
C LEU A 59 2.04 -1.67 -14.19
N VAL A 60 0.73 -1.79 -14.37
CA VAL A 60 0.03 -3.07 -14.21
C VAL A 60 0.17 -3.81 -15.55
N PRO A 61 0.79 -5.01 -15.61
CA PRO A 61 0.77 -5.81 -16.83
C PRO A 61 -0.70 -6.15 -17.20
N PRO A 62 -1.02 -6.43 -18.49
CA PRO A 62 -2.38 -6.80 -18.86
C PRO A 62 -2.90 -8.05 -18.12
#